data_AF-L7MBP9-F1
#
_entry.id   AF-L7MBP9-F1
#
_cell.length_a   1.000
_cell.length_b   1.000
_cell.length_c   1.000
_cell.angle_alpha   90.00
_cell.angle_beta   90.00
_cell.angle_gamma   90.00
#
_symmetry.space_group_name_H-M   'P 1'
#
loop_
_entity.id
_entity.type
_entity.pdbx_description
1 polymer ?
#
loop_
_entity_poly.entity_id
_entity_poly.type
_entity_poly.pdbx_seq_one_letter_code
_entity_poly.pdbx_strand_id
1 'polypeptide(L)'
;MFRLSVILYCLFLQQCNGENSSMESTRPAVIGTGVEVKIMVLYDTAAYKKSYKAQHPLKHNVIWYFLDKFDEVERHFHKQNVMVTLSVVMVELNERIWVQKHGSHDTHATLQKLQTIYEDYYPRPNKTAAFLFTSERLPNESDIATLGTICHADRSTGIIVLKPGSTNYTPIVEATAQIFGASGSANFTFDDIQKMNSTFSNCHIKRRRRYTTTEKTTATPTTAVMNNTSTDPTTTVMNNTSTK
;
A
#
# COMPACT_ATOMS: atom_id res chain seq x y z
N MET A 1 -41.73 42.00 44.76
CA MET A 1 -41.85 40.94 43.73
C MET A 1 -40.66 41.04 42.76
N PHE A 2 -39.81 40.01 42.77
CA PHE A 2 -38.78 39.61 41.78
C PHE A 2 -37.88 40.68 41.12
N ARG A 3 -36.78 41.06 41.79
CA ARG A 3 -35.60 41.70 41.16
C ARG A 3 -34.26 41.25 41.76
N LEU A 4 -34.09 39.94 41.99
CA LEU A 4 -32.83 39.39 42.54
C LEU A 4 -32.33 38.10 41.87
N SER A 5 -33.00 37.60 40.83
CA SER A 5 -32.67 36.29 40.23
C SER A 5 -31.80 36.33 38.96
N VAL A 6 -31.39 37.50 38.45
CA VAL A 6 -30.64 37.59 37.17
C VAL A 6 -29.12 37.67 37.38
N ILE A 7 -28.65 38.09 38.56
CA ILE A 7 -27.21 38.30 38.78
C ILE A 7 -26.49 36.98 39.12
N LEU A 8 -27.20 35.94 39.59
CA LEU A 8 -26.58 34.68 39.99
C LEU A 8 -26.25 33.73 38.82
N TYR A 9 -26.82 33.94 37.62
CA TYR A 9 -26.57 33.06 36.47
C TYR A 9 -25.29 33.41 35.68
N CYS A 10 -24.73 34.62 35.88
CA CYS A 10 -23.50 35.03 35.19
C CYS A 10 -22.20 34.51 35.86
N LEU A 11 -22.25 34.07 37.12
CA LEU A 11 -21.05 33.61 37.83
C LEU A 11 -20.71 32.13 37.58
N PHE A 12 -21.60 31.35 36.95
CA PHE A 12 -21.33 29.95 36.61
C PHE A 12 -20.65 29.74 35.24
N LEU A 13 -20.41 30.80 34.46
CA LEU A 13 -19.77 30.70 33.14
C LEU A 13 -18.27 31.03 33.12
N GLN A 14 -17.63 31.25 34.28
CA GLN A 14 -16.22 31.65 34.36
C GLN A 14 -15.24 30.59 34.86
N GLN A 15 -15.64 29.32 34.96
CA GLN A 15 -14.71 28.21 35.20
C GLN A 15 -14.40 27.43 33.92
N CYS A 16 -14.04 28.13 32.84
CA CYS A 16 -13.15 27.54 31.85
C CYS A 16 -11.73 27.63 32.41
N ASN A 17 -11.39 26.69 33.30
CA ASN A 17 -9.98 26.39 33.58
C ASN A 17 -9.34 26.08 32.23
N GLY A 18 -8.59 27.03 31.70
CA GLY A 18 -7.61 26.80 30.67
C GLY A 18 -6.56 25.86 31.25
N GLU A 19 -6.88 24.58 31.23
CA GLU A 19 -5.91 23.52 31.36
C GLU A 19 -5.01 23.71 30.14
N ASN A 20 -3.91 24.42 30.36
CA ASN A 20 -2.81 24.50 29.44
C ASN A 20 -2.26 23.07 29.31
N SER A 21 -2.94 22.25 28.50
CA SER A 21 -2.37 21.04 27.96
C SER A 21 -1.16 21.53 27.19
N SER A 22 0.00 21.49 27.85
CA SER A 22 1.29 21.47 27.21
C SER A 22 1.12 20.60 25.99
N MET A 23 1.14 21.20 24.80
CA MET A 23 1.31 20.48 23.54
C MET A 23 2.70 19.89 23.64
N GLU A 24 2.80 18.79 24.37
CA GLU A 24 3.91 17.89 24.29
C GLU A 24 3.96 17.53 22.82
N SER A 25 4.99 18.03 22.15
CA SER A 25 5.33 17.79 20.75
C SER A 25 5.55 16.29 20.59
N THR A 26 4.43 15.58 20.57
CA THR A 26 4.38 14.14 20.51
C THR A 26 4.67 13.84 19.06
N ARG A 27 5.88 13.36 18.81
CA ARG A 27 6.27 12.90 17.47
C ARG A 27 5.14 12.04 16.91
N PRO A 28 4.76 12.21 15.64
CA PRO A 28 3.65 11.44 15.07
C PRO A 28 3.89 9.95 15.25
N ALA A 29 2.87 9.22 15.67
CA ALA A 29 2.97 7.79 15.89
C ALA A 29 3.34 7.08 14.56
N VAL A 30 4.30 6.16 14.63
CA VAL A 30 4.64 5.29 13.49
C VAL A 30 3.65 4.12 13.48
N ILE A 31 2.95 3.95 12.35
CA ILE A 31 1.90 2.93 12.21
C ILE A 31 2.16 2.02 11.00
N GLY A 32 1.40 0.92 10.88
CA GLY A 32 1.43 0.04 9.70
C GLY A 32 2.69 -0.83 9.53
N THR A 33 3.64 -0.79 10.48
CA THR A 33 4.87 -1.60 10.38
C THR A 33 4.57 -3.09 10.27
N GLY A 34 5.07 -3.73 9.20
CA GLY A 34 4.86 -5.15 8.94
C GLY A 34 3.53 -5.49 8.26
N VAL A 35 2.73 -4.48 7.91
CA VAL A 35 1.58 -4.63 7.02
C VAL A 35 2.08 -4.63 5.58
N GLU A 36 1.86 -5.74 4.89
CA GLU A 36 2.17 -5.91 3.47
C GLU A 36 0.86 -6.04 2.70
N VAL A 37 0.65 -5.14 1.73
CA VAL A 37 -0.54 -5.04 0.89
C VAL A 37 -0.19 -5.51 -0.51
N LYS A 38 -0.87 -6.55 -0.97
CA LYS A 38 -0.77 -7.04 -2.35
C LYS A 38 -1.68 -6.23 -3.24
N ILE A 39 -1.13 -5.64 -4.28
CA ILE A 39 -1.81 -4.74 -5.19
C ILE A 39 -2.10 -5.46 -6.50
N MET A 40 -3.38 -5.48 -6.86
CA MET A 40 -3.86 -5.90 -8.17
C MET A 40 -4.23 -4.66 -8.96
N VAL A 41 -3.73 -4.58 -10.18
CA VAL A 41 -4.03 -3.46 -11.06
C VAL A 41 -4.81 -3.98 -12.26
N LEU A 42 -5.98 -3.42 -12.48
CA LEU A 42 -6.71 -3.50 -13.72
C LEU A 42 -6.62 -2.14 -14.40
N TYR A 43 -6.57 -2.12 -15.73
CA TYR A 43 -6.68 -0.89 -16.50
C TYR A 43 -7.58 -1.13 -17.71
N ASP A 44 -8.31 -0.11 -18.12
CA ASP A 44 -9.40 -0.25 -19.09
C ASP A 44 -9.04 0.13 -20.53
N THR A 45 -7.81 0.59 -20.76
CA THR A 45 -7.37 1.04 -22.08
C THR A 45 -5.94 0.63 -22.41
N ALA A 46 -5.72 0.16 -23.64
CA ALA A 46 -4.39 -0.11 -24.16
C ALA A 46 -3.47 1.13 -24.20
N ALA A 47 -4.00 2.34 -24.01
CA ALA A 47 -3.21 3.57 -23.93
C ALA A 47 -2.18 3.53 -22.78
N TYR A 48 -2.46 2.85 -21.67
CA TYR A 48 -1.48 2.64 -20.60
C TYR A 48 -0.23 1.90 -21.05
N LYS A 49 -0.36 0.95 -21.99
CA LYS A 49 0.80 0.25 -22.59
C LYS A 49 1.63 1.16 -23.50
N LYS A 50 0.97 2.07 -24.23
CA LYS A 50 1.60 2.92 -25.27
C LYS A 50 2.28 4.16 -24.69
N SER A 51 1.69 4.75 -23.66
CA SER A 51 2.16 6.02 -23.10
C SER A 51 3.33 5.88 -22.12
N TYR A 52 3.65 4.66 -21.69
CA TYR A 52 4.81 4.43 -20.84
C TYR A 52 6.10 4.50 -21.66
N LYS A 53 6.79 5.64 -21.56
CA LYS A 53 8.19 5.76 -22.01
C LYS A 53 9.07 5.28 -20.88
N ALA A 54 9.46 4.02 -20.95
CA ALA A 54 10.40 3.46 -20.00
C ALA A 54 11.70 4.27 -20.01
N GLN A 55 12.15 4.74 -18.84
CA GLN A 55 13.47 5.36 -18.72
C GLN A 55 14.60 4.36 -19.02
N HIS A 56 14.30 3.05 -18.94
CA HIS A 56 15.23 1.96 -19.21
C HIS A 56 14.68 1.05 -20.33
N PRO A 57 15.49 0.62 -21.31
CA PRO A 57 15.05 -0.26 -22.41
C PRO A 57 14.37 -1.55 -21.94
N LEU A 58 14.82 -2.10 -20.82
CA LEU A 58 14.26 -3.33 -20.22
C LEU A 58 12.91 -3.10 -19.50
N LYS A 59 12.51 -1.84 -19.28
CA LYS A 59 11.29 -1.49 -18.56
C LYS A 59 10.07 -1.27 -19.48
N HIS A 60 10.09 -1.62 -20.77
CA HIS A 60 9.00 -1.32 -21.74
C HIS A 60 7.63 -2.02 -21.47
N ASN A 61 7.43 -2.61 -20.30
CA ASN A 61 6.18 -3.27 -19.91
C ASN A 61 5.35 -2.33 -19.02
N VAL A 62 4.05 -2.25 -19.28
CA VAL A 62 3.07 -1.49 -18.46
C VAL A 62 3.12 -1.86 -16.97
N ILE A 63 3.56 -3.06 -16.63
CA ILE A 63 3.81 -3.46 -15.23
C ILE A 63 4.75 -2.46 -14.52
N TRP A 64 5.81 -2.01 -15.20
CA TRP A 64 6.77 -1.07 -14.62
C TRP A 64 6.17 0.30 -14.37
N TYR A 65 5.23 0.75 -15.20
CA TYR A 65 4.48 1.98 -14.93
C TYR A 65 3.79 1.93 -13.58
N PHE A 66 3.08 0.84 -13.29
CA PHE A 66 2.34 0.71 -12.04
C PHE A 66 3.26 0.41 -10.85
N LEU A 67 4.35 -0.34 -11.03
CA LEU A 67 5.37 -0.50 -9.99
C LEU A 67 5.94 0.86 -9.59
N ASP A 68 6.41 1.66 -10.55
CA ASP A 68 6.98 2.98 -10.28
C ASP A 68 5.95 3.90 -9.58
N LYS A 69 4.66 3.79 -9.94
CA LYS A 69 3.56 4.55 -9.30
C LYS A 69 3.30 4.13 -7.86
N PHE A 70 3.23 2.83 -7.58
CA PHE A 70 3.01 2.35 -6.21
C PHE A 70 4.24 2.54 -5.32
N ASP A 71 5.45 2.57 -5.88
CA ASP A 71 6.68 2.99 -5.17
C ASP A 71 6.63 4.48 -4.77
N GLU A 72 6.04 5.36 -5.61
CA GLU A 72 5.78 6.76 -5.24
C GLU A 72 4.78 6.86 -4.09
N VAL A 73 3.69 6.10 -4.16
CA VAL A 73 2.66 6.03 -3.11
C VAL A 73 3.27 5.52 -1.81
N GLU A 74 3.99 4.40 -1.82
CA GLU A 74 4.63 3.85 -0.62
C GLU A 74 5.54 4.89 0.05
N ARG A 75 6.42 5.55 -0.72
CA ARG A 75 7.28 6.61 -0.20
C ARG A 75 6.51 7.77 0.38
N HIS A 76 5.36 8.13 -0.19
CA HIS A 76 4.49 9.17 0.35
C HIS A 76 3.95 8.80 1.73
N PHE A 77 3.42 7.58 1.88
CA PHE A 77 2.93 7.06 3.16
C PHE A 77 4.07 7.00 4.21
N HIS A 78 5.27 6.56 3.82
CA HIS A 78 6.42 6.49 4.73
C HIS A 78 6.83 7.87 5.26
N LYS A 79 6.83 8.90 4.40
CA LYS A 79 7.12 10.28 4.83
C LYS A 79 6.13 10.80 5.87
N GLN A 80 4.93 10.22 5.92
CA GLN A 80 3.89 10.54 6.91
C GLN A 80 3.81 9.49 8.04
N ASN A 81 4.88 8.74 8.28
CA ASN A 81 5.00 7.72 9.35
C ASN A 81 4.06 6.51 9.22
N VAL A 82 3.54 6.24 8.02
CA VAL A 82 2.74 5.04 7.72
C VAL A 82 3.61 4.01 7.00
N MET A 83 4.15 3.04 7.74
CA MET A 83 5.22 2.11 7.31
C MET A 83 4.69 0.80 6.70
N VAL A 84 3.77 0.91 5.76
CA VAL A 84 3.23 -0.24 5.01
C VAL A 84 4.17 -0.63 3.86
N THR A 85 4.08 -1.88 3.40
CA THR A 85 4.72 -2.31 2.15
C THR A 85 3.66 -2.56 1.09
N LEU A 86 3.79 -1.95 -0.09
CA LEU A 86 2.90 -2.13 -1.23
C LEU A 86 3.60 -3.02 -2.27
N SER A 87 2.94 -4.08 -2.71
CA SER A 87 3.53 -5.02 -3.68
C SER A 87 2.57 -5.26 -4.83
N VAL A 88 2.87 -4.72 -6.01
CA VAL A 88 2.12 -5.02 -7.23
C VAL A 88 2.38 -6.46 -7.64
N VAL A 89 1.35 -7.30 -7.55
CA VAL A 89 1.44 -8.74 -7.87
C VAL A 89 0.80 -9.08 -9.21
N MET A 90 -0.06 -8.21 -9.73
CA MET A 90 -0.79 -8.45 -10.98
C MET A 90 -1.13 -7.12 -11.64
N VAL A 91 -1.01 -7.09 -12.97
CA VAL A 91 -1.39 -5.95 -13.81
C VAL A 91 -2.06 -6.49 -15.08
N GLU A 92 -3.33 -6.19 -15.29
CA GLU A 92 -4.13 -6.76 -16.37
C GLU A 92 -4.97 -5.71 -17.12
N LEU A 93 -5.03 -5.83 -18.45
CA LEU A 93 -5.95 -5.05 -19.28
C LEU A 93 -7.34 -5.68 -19.19
N ASN A 94 -8.33 -4.91 -18.75
CA ASN A 94 -9.72 -5.37 -18.70
C ASN A 94 -10.67 -4.26 -19.17
N GLU A 95 -10.90 -4.21 -20.48
CA GLU A 95 -11.78 -3.22 -21.13
C GLU A 95 -13.28 -3.49 -20.84
N ARG A 96 -13.61 -4.66 -20.28
CA ARG A 96 -15.00 -5.10 -20.03
C ARG A 96 -15.40 -5.05 -18.55
N ILE A 97 -14.57 -4.42 -17.72
CA ILE A 97 -14.82 -4.33 -16.28
C ILE A 97 -16.01 -3.41 -15.98
N TRP A 98 -16.22 -2.36 -16.77
CA TRP A 98 -17.27 -1.38 -16.58
C TRP A 98 -18.68 -1.98 -16.59
N VAL A 99 -19.45 -1.64 -15.56
CA VAL A 99 -20.90 -1.88 -15.51
C VAL A 99 -21.60 -0.68 -16.13
N GLN A 100 -22.51 -0.94 -17.06
CA GLN A 100 -23.27 0.10 -17.77
C GLN A 100 -24.65 0.28 -17.12
N LYS A 101 -25.07 1.52 -16.90
CA LYS A 101 -26.42 1.88 -16.45
C LYS A 101 -26.91 3.10 -17.23
N HIS A 102 -28.03 2.94 -17.94
CA HIS A 102 -28.59 3.99 -18.82
C HIS A 102 -27.59 4.57 -19.84
N GLY A 103 -26.68 3.73 -20.36
CA GLY A 103 -25.68 4.13 -21.35
C GLY A 103 -24.48 4.91 -20.79
N SER A 104 -24.33 4.97 -19.45
CA SER A 104 -23.17 5.55 -18.77
C SER A 104 -22.51 4.52 -17.84
N HIS A 105 -21.23 4.74 -17.50
CA HIS A 105 -20.53 3.93 -16.52
C HIS A 105 -21.16 4.08 -15.13
N ASP A 106 -21.62 2.98 -14.55
CA ASP A 106 -22.04 2.90 -13.16
C ASP A 106 -20.81 2.62 -12.30
N THR A 107 -20.22 3.68 -11.76
CA THR A 107 -19.00 3.59 -10.95
C THR A 107 -19.20 2.73 -9.71
N HIS A 108 -20.36 2.82 -9.04
CA HIS A 108 -20.62 2.06 -7.82
C HIS A 108 -20.80 0.57 -8.11
N ALA A 109 -21.59 0.22 -9.14
CA ALA A 109 -21.74 -1.17 -9.54
C ALA A 109 -20.42 -1.76 -10.09
N THR A 110 -19.58 -0.94 -10.74
CA THR A 110 -18.25 -1.35 -11.17
C THR A 110 -17.33 -1.61 -9.97
N LEU A 111 -17.37 -0.76 -8.94
CA LEU A 111 -16.61 -0.96 -7.70
C LEU A 111 -17.01 -2.26 -7.00
N GLN A 112 -18.31 -2.59 -6.98
CA GLN A 112 -18.81 -3.87 -6.46
C GLN A 112 -18.32 -5.06 -7.31
N LYS A 113 -18.36 -4.95 -8.64
CA LYS A 113 -17.82 -5.99 -9.54
C LYS A 113 -16.31 -6.20 -9.35
N LEU A 114 -15.55 -5.16 -9.03
CA LEU A 114 -14.13 -5.27 -8.68
C LEU A 114 -13.92 -6.06 -7.37
N GLN A 115 -14.87 -6.03 -6.44
CA GLN A 115 -14.74 -6.78 -5.18
C GLN A 115 -14.89 -8.29 -5.40
N THR A 116 -15.56 -8.70 -6.47
CA THR A 116 -15.78 -10.12 -6.77
C THR A 116 -14.80 -10.66 -7.80
N ILE A 117 -13.92 -9.81 -8.34
CA ILE A 117 -12.97 -10.24 -9.35
C ILE A 117 -11.82 -11.02 -8.72
N TYR A 118 -11.46 -12.14 -9.36
CA TYR A 118 -10.43 -13.07 -8.88
C TYR A 118 -10.71 -13.62 -7.49
N GLU A 119 -11.99 -13.89 -7.17
CA GLU A 119 -12.36 -14.49 -5.90
C GLU A 119 -11.59 -15.78 -5.61
N ASP A 120 -11.48 -16.62 -6.64
CA ASP A 120 -10.80 -17.92 -6.61
C ASP A 120 -9.27 -17.83 -6.58
N TYR A 121 -8.71 -16.74 -7.13
CA TYR A 121 -7.26 -16.64 -7.36
C TYR A 121 -6.48 -16.19 -6.11
N TYR A 122 -7.15 -15.46 -5.21
CA TYR A 122 -6.54 -14.97 -3.97
C TYR A 122 -7.46 -15.19 -2.76
N PRO A 123 -7.32 -16.34 -2.06
CA PRO A 123 -8.15 -16.69 -0.91
C PRO A 123 -7.82 -15.85 0.35
N ARG A 124 -6.92 -14.86 0.24
CA ARG A 124 -6.62 -13.89 1.30
C ARG A 124 -7.11 -12.49 0.90
N PRO A 125 -8.44 -12.26 0.91
CA PRO A 125 -9.01 -10.95 0.59
C PRO A 125 -8.47 -9.86 1.52
N ASN A 126 -8.15 -10.22 2.76
CA ASN A 126 -7.77 -9.29 3.82
C ASN A 126 -6.39 -8.62 3.64
N LYS A 127 -5.55 -8.99 2.68
CA LYS A 127 -4.27 -8.27 2.43
C LYS A 127 -4.11 -7.85 0.99
N THR A 128 -5.20 -7.80 0.25
CA THR A 128 -5.20 -7.53 -1.17
C THR A 128 -6.06 -6.31 -1.45
N ALA A 129 -5.57 -5.41 -2.30
CA ALA A 129 -6.31 -4.28 -2.82
C ALA A 129 -6.31 -4.33 -4.35
N ALA A 130 -7.49 -4.22 -4.97
CA ALA A 130 -7.64 -4.19 -6.41
C ALA A 130 -8.02 -2.78 -6.90
N PHE A 131 -7.24 -2.25 -7.83
CA PHE A 131 -7.45 -0.92 -8.39
C PHE A 131 -7.79 -1.02 -9.87
N LEU A 132 -8.82 -0.32 -10.30
CA LEU A 132 -9.11 -0.08 -11.71
C LEU A 132 -8.61 1.30 -12.09
N PHE A 133 -7.70 1.35 -13.05
CA PHE A 133 -7.18 2.58 -13.62
C PHE A 133 -7.89 2.92 -14.92
N THR A 134 -8.34 4.17 -15.03
CA THR A 134 -9.00 4.68 -16.23
C THR A 134 -8.51 6.07 -16.60
N SER A 135 -8.52 6.35 -17.89
CA SER A 135 -8.24 7.70 -18.42
C SER A 135 -9.53 8.50 -18.69
N GLU A 136 -10.68 7.84 -18.58
CA GLU A 136 -11.98 8.42 -18.85
C GLU A 136 -12.47 9.23 -17.64
N ARG A 137 -13.12 10.37 -17.92
CA ARG A 137 -13.76 11.15 -16.86
C ARG A 137 -15.02 10.43 -16.41
N LEU A 138 -15.13 10.22 -15.10
CA LEU A 138 -16.34 9.65 -14.50
C LEU A 138 -17.35 10.76 -14.20
N PRO A 139 -18.67 10.47 -14.23
CA PRO A 139 -19.73 11.48 -14.05
C PRO A 139 -19.63 12.31 -12.77
N ASN A 140 -19.00 11.78 -11.71
CA ASN A 140 -18.84 12.45 -10.42
C ASN A 140 -17.38 12.84 -10.11
N GLU A 141 -16.50 12.80 -11.12
CA GLU A 141 -15.09 13.23 -11.17
C GLU A 141 -14.12 12.75 -10.07
N SER A 142 -14.57 12.07 -9.02
CA SER A 142 -13.70 11.60 -7.94
C SER A 142 -13.26 10.16 -8.16
N ASP A 143 -12.01 9.88 -7.83
CA ASP A 143 -11.58 8.55 -7.44
C ASP A 143 -12.53 8.03 -6.35
N ILE A 144 -12.82 6.73 -6.37
CA ILE A 144 -13.64 6.10 -5.35
C ILE A 144 -12.97 4.83 -4.89
N ALA A 145 -12.91 4.63 -3.59
CA ALA A 145 -12.44 3.39 -3.01
C ALA A 145 -13.29 2.97 -1.83
N THR A 146 -13.15 1.70 -1.46
CA THR A 146 -13.73 1.17 -0.23
C THR A 146 -13.04 1.79 0.98
N LEU A 147 -13.78 2.05 2.05
CA LEU A 147 -13.26 2.74 3.23
C LEU A 147 -12.86 1.73 4.33
N GLY A 148 -11.59 1.75 4.74
CA GLY A 148 -11.11 0.99 5.90
C GLY A 148 -11.22 -0.53 5.74
N THR A 149 -11.12 -1.04 4.52
CA THR A 149 -11.37 -2.46 4.22
C THR A 149 -10.12 -3.32 4.23
N ILE A 150 -8.91 -2.74 4.29
CA ILE A 150 -7.71 -3.57 4.35
C ILE A 150 -7.69 -4.35 5.68
N CYS A 151 -7.30 -5.61 5.64
CA CYS A 151 -7.31 -6.50 6.80
C CYS A 151 -8.70 -6.85 7.35
N HIS A 152 -9.77 -6.56 6.60
CA HIS A 152 -11.13 -7.00 6.89
C HIS A 152 -11.59 -8.15 5.98
N ALA A 153 -12.82 -8.63 6.22
CA ALA A 153 -13.46 -9.65 5.37
C ALA A 153 -13.80 -9.10 3.98
N ASP A 154 -14.18 -7.82 3.91
CA ASP A 154 -14.52 -7.13 2.68
C ASP A 154 -13.27 -6.91 1.81
N ARG A 155 -13.43 -7.03 0.49
CA ARG A 155 -12.33 -6.81 -0.44
C ARG A 155 -12.07 -5.32 -0.59
N SER A 156 -10.79 -4.97 -0.54
CA SER A 156 -10.37 -3.59 -0.76
C SER A 156 -10.31 -3.29 -2.25
N THR A 157 -11.07 -2.30 -2.70
CA THR A 157 -11.10 -1.92 -4.11
C THR A 157 -11.11 -0.41 -4.30
N GLY A 158 -10.60 0.03 -5.45
CA GLY A 158 -10.67 1.43 -5.85
C GLY A 158 -10.72 1.61 -7.36
N ILE A 159 -11.31 2.71 -7.81
CA ILE A 159 -11.30 3.18 -9.19
C ILE A 159 -10.55 4.51 -9.20
N ILE A 160 -9.50 4.58 -10.03
CA ILE A 160 -8.57 5.70 -10.13
C ILE A 160 -8.65 6.30 -11.54
N VAL A 161 -8.99 7.58 -11.60
CA VAL A 161 -9.00 8.37 -12.83
C VAL A 161 -7.63 9.02 -13.00
N LEU A 162 -6.79 8.38 -13.81
CA LEU A 162 -5.42 8.84 -14.08
C LEU A 162 -5.10 8.76 -15.56
N LYS A 163 -4.52 9.83 -16.13
CA LYS A 163 -4.09 9.75 -17.54
C LYS A 163 -2.85 8.85 -17.68
N PRO A 164 -2.79 7.99 -18.70
CA PRO A 164 -1.61 7.21 -19.03
C PRO A 164 -0.35 8.09 -19.12
N GLY A 165 0.72 7.68 -18.44
CA GLY A 165 1.98 8.43 -18.41
C GLY A 165 1.98 9.67 -17.52
N SER A 166 0.88 9.96 -16.81
CA SER A 166 0.82 11.05 -15.83
C SER A 166 1.87 10.85 -14.72
N THR A 167 2.53 11.94 -14.33
CA THR A 167 3.42 11.98 -13.16
C THR A 167 2.63 12.15 -11.86
N ASN A 168 1.37 12.58 -11.92
CA ASN A 168 0.51 12.71 -10.75
C ASN A 168 0.22 11.32 -10.15
N TYR A 169 0.55 11.12 -8.89
CA TYR A 169 0.23 9.90 -8.13
C TYR A 169 -0.77 10.17 -6.99
N THR A 170 -1.20 11.41 -6.80
CA THR A 170 -2.14 11.83 -5.75
C THR A 170 -3.44 11.03 -5.77
N PRO A 171 -4.13 10.81 -6.91
CA PRO A 171 -5.29 9.93 -7.00
C PRO A 171 -5.10 8.55 -6.35
N ILE A 172 -3.90 7.98 -6.53
CA ILE A 172 -3.57 6.65 -6.01
C ILE A 172 -3.36 6.71 -4.49
N VAL A 173 -2.72 7.78 -3.99
CA VAL A 173 -2.57 8.02 -2.55
C VAL A 173 -3.92 8.15 -1.88
N GLU A 174 -4.82 8.97 -2.46
CA GLU A 174 -6.14 9.26 -1.90
C GLU A 174 -7.00 7.99 -1.81
N ALA A 175 -7.08 7.22 -2.90
CA ALA A 175 -7.77 5.94 -2.93
C ALA A 175 -7.16 4.91 -1.94
N THR A 176 -5.82 4.84 -1.87
CA THR A 176 -5.12 3.94 -0.93
C THR A 176 -5.38 4.35 0.52
N ALA A 177 -5.43 5.66 0.80
CA ALA A 177 -5.70 6.20 2.12
C ALA A 177 -7.14 5.86 2.57
N GLN A 178 -8.12 5.96 1.66
CA GLN A 178 -9.49 5.49 1.91
C GLN A 178 -9.50 4.00 2.25
N ILE A 179 -8.82 3.15 1.47
CA ILE A 179 -8.72 1.71 1.76
C ILE A 179 -8.12 1.44 3.15
N PHE A 180 -7.21 2.30 3.60
CA PHE A 180 -6.64 2.23 4.95
C PHE A 180 -7.53 2.86 6.02
N GLY A 181 -8.62 3.53 5.68
CA GLY A 181 -9.62 4.08 6.62
C GLY A 181 -9.52 5.59 6.85
N ALA A 182 -8.61 6.28 6.17
CA ALA A 182 -8.54 7.74 6.18
C ALA A 182 -9.68 8.38 5.36
N SER A 183 -9.86 9.69 5.52
CA SER A 183 -10.86 10.49 4.79
C SER A 183 -10.62 10.59 3.26
N GLY A 184 -9.43 10.19 2.78
CA GLY A 184 -9.07 10.21 1.37
C GLY A 184 -8.29 11.46 0.93
N SER A 185 -7.78 12.29 1.85
CA SER A 185 -6.78 13.31 1.50
C SER A 185 -5.39 12.72 1.39
N ALA A 186 -4.53 13.28 0.52
CA ALA A 186 -3.10 12.95 0.49
C ALA A 186 -2.31 13.53 1.69
N ASN A 187 -2.85 14.51 2.41
CA ASN A 187 -2.23 15.06 3.62
C ASN A 187 -2.97 14.50 4.83
N PHE A 188 -2.35 13.57 5.56
CA PHE A 188 -3.04 12.86 6.64
C PHE A 188 -3.09 13.71 7.90
N THR A 189 -4.29 13.91 8.41
CA THR A 189 -4.52 14.50 9.72
C THR A 189 -4.20 13.51 10.83
N PHE A 190 -4.14 13.99 12.08
CA PHE A 190 -4.00 13.10 13.23
C PHE A 190 -5.14 12.06 13.30
N ASP A 191 -6.37 12.47 13.01
CA ASP A 191 -7.53 11.59 12.98
C ASP A 191 -7.41 10.53 11.87
N ASP A 192 -6.88 10.89 10.70
CA ASP A 192 -6.62 9.93 9.62
C ASP A 192 -5.58 8.88 10.06
N ILE A 193 -4.51 9.30 10.73
CA ILE A 193 -3.49 8.39 11.28
C ILE A 193 -4.12 7.44 12.32
N GLN A 194 -4.97 7.95 13.20
CA GLN A 194 -5.67 7.10 14.17
C GLN A 194 -6.59 6.08 13.50
N LYS A 195 -7.37 6.50 12.50
CA LYS A 195 -8.25 5.61 11.72
C LYS A 195 -7.45 4.55 10.97
N MET A 196 -6.37 4.94 10.30
CA MET A 196 -5.47 4.00 9.62
C MET A 196 -4.87 2.99 10.59
N ASN A 197 -4.42 3.44 11.76
CA ASN A 197 -3.89 2.55 12.78
C ASN A 197 -4.93 1.55 13.28
N SER A 198 -6.17 2.01 13.48
CA SER A 198 -7.30 1.14 13.84
C SER A 198 -7.53 0.07 12.78
N THR A 199 -7.57 0.44 11.49
CA THR A 199 -7.69 -0.51 10.38
C THR A 199 -6.54 -1.52 10.37
N PHE A 200 -5.30 -1.06 10.54
CA PHE A 200 -4.11 -1.95 10.55
C PHE A 200 -4.07 -2.89 11.76
N SER A 201 -4.75 -2.57 12.85
CA SER A 201 -4.83 -3.46 14.02
C SER A 201 -5.52 -4.80 13.71
N ASN A 202 -6.34 -4.84 12.65
CA ASN A 202 -6.99 -6.05 12.16
C ASN A 202 -6.05 -6.94 11.33
N CYS A 203 -4.85 -6.46 10.99
CA CYS A 203 -3.90 -7.22 10.21
C CYS A 203 -3.20 -8.31 11.04
N HIS A 204 -3.33 -9.56 10.62
CA HIS A 204 -2.51 -10.65 11.17
C HIS A 204 -1.05 -10.54 10.70
N ILE A 205 -0.21 -9.86 11.49
CA ILE A 205 1.22 -9.73 11.23
C ILE A 205 1.93 -10.93 11.83
N LYS A 206 2.47 -11.82 10.97
CA LYS A 206 3.37 -12.89 11.44
C LYS A 206 4.64 -12.22 11.94
N ARG A 207 4.82 -12.13 13.26
CA ARG A 207 6.09 -11.70 13.85
C ARG A 207 7.18 -12.66 13.35
N ARG A 208 8.06 -12.19 12.45
CA ARG A 208 9.32 -12.90 12.22
C ARG A 208 10.04 -12.88 13.56
N ARG A 209 10.20 -14.05 14.19
CA ARG A 209 11.07 -14.18 15.35
C ARG A 209 12.42 -13.63 14.91
N ARG A 210 12.88 -12.51 15.48
CA ARG A 210 14.29 -12.13 15.36
C ARG A 210 15.06 -13.30 15.94
N TYR A 211 15.68 -14.10 15.09
CA TYR A 211 16.74 -14.98 15.53
C TYR A 211 17.88 -14.04 15.93
N THR A 212 17.97 -13.72 17.22
CA THR A 212 19.19 -13.19 17.80
C THR A 212 20.17 -14.35 17.80
N THR A 213 20.88 -14.54 16.68
CA THR A 213 22.08 -15.37 16.65
C THR A 213 23.15 -14.62 17.42
N THR A 214 23.11 -14.72 18.74
CA THR A 214 24.26 -14.40 19.59
C THR A 214 25.17 -15.62 19.54
N GLU A 215 25.87 -15.80 18.42
CA GLU A 215 27.03 -16.69 18.37
C GLU A 215 28.11 -16.06 19.24
N LYS A 216 28.17 -16.50 20.50
CA LYS A 216 29.32 -16.31 21.35
C LYS A 216 30.41 -17.24 20.83
N THR A 217 31.12 -16.80 19.78
CA THR A 217 32.31 -17.48 19.27
C THR A 217 33.37 -17.51 20.36
N THR A 218 33.36 -18.59 21.15
CA THR A 218 34.49 -18.95 21.99
C THR A 218 35.42 -19.74 21.08
N ALA A 219 36.44 -19.06 20.56
CA ALA A 219 37.49 -19.71 19.80
C ALA A 219 38.25 -20.68 20.72
N THR A 220 38.03 -21.98 20.53
CA THR A 220 38.93 -23.01 21.05
C THR A 220 40.14 -23.09 20.11
N PRO A 221 41.37 -22.88 20.60
CA PRO A 221 42.56 -23.02 19.76
C PRO A 221 42.74 -24.50 19.41
N THR A 222 42.48 -24.85 18.15
CA THR A 222 42.80 -26.18 17.62
C THR A 222 44.21 -26.14 17.06
N THR A 223 45.11 -26.86 17.71
CA THR A 223 46.46 -27.14 17.25
C THR A 223 46.37 -28.04 16.01
N ALA A 224 46.56 -27.46 14.83
CA ALA A 224 46.66 -28.23 13.59
C ALA A 224 48.07 -28.82 13.46
N VAL A 225 48.15 -30.14 13.61
CA VAL A 225 49.30 -30.96 13.23
C VAL A 225 49.38 -30.94 11.70
N MET A 226 50.50 -30.42 11.18
CA MET A 226 50.88 -30.56 9.78
C MET A 226 51.07 -32.03 9.46
N ASN A 227 50.48 -32.51 8.37
CA ASN A 227 51.08 -33.57 7.59
C ASN A 227 50.86 -33.30 6.10
N ASN A 228 51.98 -32.96 5.45
CA ASN A 228 52.16 -32.94 4.02
C ASN A 228 52.05 -34.36 3.48
N THR A 229 51.28 -34.56 2.41
CA THR A 229 51.70 -35.51 1.38
C THR A 229 51.24 -35.02 0.02
N SER A 230 52.24 -34.63 -0.76
CA SER A 230 52.22 -34.36 -2.18
C SER A 230 51.96 -35.65 -2.95
N THR A 231 51.05 -35.60 -3.93
CA THR A 231 51.23 -36.27 -5.23
C THR A 231 50.31 -35.62 -6.26
N ASP A 232 50.94 -35.04 -7.26
CA ASP A 232 50.43 -34.48 -8.52
C ASP A 232 50.27 -35.61 -9.57
N PRO A 233 50.11 -35.31 -10.87
CA PRO A 233 48.90 -34.96 -11.63
C PRO A 233 48.40 -36.13 -12.48
N THR A 234 47.15 -36.08 -12.96
CA THR A 234 46.81 -36.71 -14.25
C THR A 234 45.74 -35.95 -15.02
N THR A 235 46.18 -35.48 -16.18
CA THR A 235 45.48 -34.92 -17.33
C THR A 235 44.41 -35.88 -17.87
N THR A 236 43.22 -35.39 -18.23
CA THR A 236 42.49 -35.94 -19.40
C THR A 236 41.66 -34.85 -20.06
N VAL A 237 42.06 -34.55 -21.29
CA VAL A 237 41.35 -33.83 -22.35
C VAL A 237 40.30 -34.75 -22.95
N MET A 238 39.07 -34.30 -23.19
CA MET A 238 38.31 -34.65 -24.39
C MET A 238 37.27 -33.58 -24.74
N ASN A 239 37.45 -33.01 -25.93
CA ASN A 239 36.47 -32.30 -26.73
C ASN A 239 35.27 -33.21 -27.06
N ASN A 240 34.10 -32.65 -27.41
CA ASN A 240 33.72 -32.41 -28.82
C ASN A 240 32.19 -32.26 -29.06
N THR A 241 31.86 -31.31 -29.95
CA THR A 241 30.74 -31.25 -30.95
C THR A 241 29.27 -31.41 -30.52
N SER A 242 28.36 -30.47 -30.81
CA SER A 242 27.84 -29.93 -32.10
C SER A 242 26.56 -30.64 -32.59
N THR A 243 25.72 -29.85 -33.27
CA THR A 243 24.44 -30.14 -33.95
C THR A 243 23.22 -30.24 -33.03
N LYS A 244 22.10 -29.57 -33.29
CA LYS A 244 21.52 -29.08 -34.55
C LYS A 244 20.58 -27.90 -34.29
#